data_AF-A0A939DHA6-F1
#
_entry.id   AF-A0A939DHA6-F1
#
_cell.length_a   1.000
_cell.length_b   1.000
_cell.length_c   1.000
_cell.angle_alpha   90.00
_cell.angle_beta   90.00
_cell.angle_gamma   90.00
#
_symmetry.space_group_name_H-M   'P 1'
#
loop_
_entity.id
_entity.type
_entity.pdbx_description
1 polymer ?
#
loop_
_entity_poly.entity_id
_entity_poly.type
_entity_poly.pdbx_seq_one_letter_code
_entity_poly.pdbx_strand_id
1 'polypeptide(L)'
;MLIKKGFRALTVDAVSAHSGASRSTIYRHWPSLNHLMFDAFAEITGAPFESPETGDFREDLYSIAQQFIDTVNTGSWLGLLPPFIEAAQHDEHFAELLAELVKRGRTTTREILLKARREGQLESKAKIDWMVDAINGPIMYRALLSGEPTDEKGYLKYLIKIATS
;
A
#
# COMPACT_ATOMS: atom_id res chain seq x y z
N MET A 1 7.74 -18.59 2.48
CA MET A 1 7.13 -19.85 3.01
C MET A 1 6.52 -19.71 4.40
N LEU A 2 7.10 -18.90 5.30
CA LEU A 2 6.53 -18.60 6.63
C LEU A 2 5.11 -17.99 6.55
N ILE A 3 4.91 -17.11 5.58
CA ILE A 3 3.63 -16.42 5.37
C ILE A 3 2.50 -17.37 4.93
N LYS A 4 2.83 -18.54 4.32
CA LYS A 4 1.83 -19.58 3.97
C LYS A 4 1.23 -20.28 5.20
N LYS A 5 1.87 -20.21 6.37
CA LYS A 5 1.33 -20.74 7.63
C LYS A 5 0.52 -19.69 8.42
N GLY A 6 0.33 -18.50 7.85
CA GLY A 6 -0.37 -17.36 8.47
C GLY A 6 0.56 -16.49 9.33
N PHE A 7 0.23 -15.20 9.46
CA PHE A 7 1.00 -14.22 10.24
C PHE A 7 1.12 -14.60 11.72
N ARG A 8 0.15 -15.33 12.27
CA ARG A 8 0.20 -15.89 13.64
C ARG A 8 1.35 -16.88 13.88
N ALA A 9 1.87 -17.53 12.84
CA ALA A 9 3.01 -18.45 12.95
C ALA A 9 4.36 -17.74 12.75
N LEU A 10 4.36 -16.44 12.46
CA LEU A 10 5.57 -15.66 12.26
C LEU A 10 6.19 -15.36 13.62
N THR A 11 7.35 -15.95 13.88
CA THR A 11 8.16 -15.70 15.08
C THR A 11 9.62 -15.57 14.67
N VAL A 12 10.45 -14.92 15.49
CA VAL A 12 11.90 -14.87 15.27
C VAL A 12 12.50 -16.28 15.19
N ASP A 13 11.92 -17.25 15.90
CA ASP A 13 12.32 -18.66 15.84
C ASP A 13 12.00 -19.31 14.51
N ALA A 14 10.79 -19.07 13.99
CA ALA A 14 10.40 -19.58 12.70
C ALA A 14 11.25 -18.95 11.58
N VAL A 15 11.59 -17.66 11.70
CA VAL A 15 12.52 -16.96 10.79
C VAL A 15 13.94 -17.53 10.89
N SER A 16 14.44 -17.76 12.11
CA SER A 16 15.75 -18.35 12.36
C SER A 16 15.86 -19.75 11.77
N ALA A 17 14.86 -20.60 12.01
CA ALA A 17 14.78 -21.95 11.47
C ALA A 17 14.69 -21.97 9.93
N HIS A 18 14.05 -20.97 9.32
CA HIS A 18 13.90 -20.89 7.87
C HIS A 18 15.12 -20.30 7.15
N SER A 19 15.71 -19.25 7.70
CA SER A 19 16.85 -18.53 7.09
C SER A 19 18.21 -19.12 7.45
N GLY A 20 18.28 -19.95 8.50
CA GLY A 20 19.54 -20.41 9.09
C GLY A 20 20.28 -19.33 9.88
N ALA A 21 19.77 -18.10 9.95
CA ALA A 21 20.36 -17.03 10.74
C ALA A 21 20.09 -17.25 12.24
N SER A 22 21.10 -17.01 13.08
CA SER A 22 20.91 -17.06 14.54
C SER A 22 19.96 -15.95 15.02
N ARG A 23 19.29 -16.14 16.15
CA ARG A 23 18.51 -15.07 16.81
C ARG A 23 19.33 -13.80 17.00
N SER A 24 20.60 -13.94 17.41
CA SER A 24 21.51 -12.79 17.61
C SER A 24 21.75 -12.03 16.31
N THR A 25 21.93 -12.74 15.20
CA THR A 25 22.02 -12.14 13.86
C THR A 25 20.75 -11.39 13.50
N ILE A 26 19.57 -12.00 13.70
CA ILE A 26 18.28 -11.37 13.40
C ILE A 26 18.09 -10.11 14.24
N TYR A 27 18.27 -10.18 15.57
CA TYR A 27 18.09 -9.02 16.46
C TYR A 27 19.10 -7.89 16.21
N ARG A 28 20.29 -8.19 15.69
CA ARG A 28 21.28 -7.18 15.30
C ARG A 28 20.80 -6.31 14.14
N HIS A 29 20.07 -6.88 13.19
CA HIS A 29 19.54 -6.16 12.02
C HIS A 29 18.12 -5.64 12.25
N TRP A 30 17.30 -6.38 13.00
CA TRP A 30 15.92 -6.05 13.31
C TRP A 30 15.68 -6.20 14.81
N PRO A 31 15.68 -5.09 15.58
CA PRO A 31 15.55 -5.10 17.04
C PRO A 31 14.26 -5.77 17.55
N SER A 32 13.24 -5.87 16.70
CA SER A 32 12.00 -6.59 16.99
C SER A 32 11.47 -7.31 15.74
N LEU A 33 10.55 -8.25 15.94
CA LEU A 33 9.84 -8.92 14.85
C LEU A 33 9.13 -7.90 13.93
N ASN A 34 8.67 -6.78 14.49
CA ASN A 34 8.01 -5.71 13.72
C ASN A 34 8.98 -5.03 12.74
N HIS A 35 10.22 -4.77 13.15
CA HIS A 35 11.23 -4.21 12.25
C HIS A 35 11.52 -5.16 11.10
N LEU A 36 11.62 -6.46 11.38
CA LEU A 36 11.80 -7.47 10.34
C LEU A 36 10.61 -7.53 9.39
N MET A 37 9.38 -7.52 9.93
CA MET A 37 8.16 -7.52 9.14
C MET A 37 8.06 -6.28 8.26
N PHE A 38 8.39 -5.11 8.82
CA PHE A 38 8.35 -3.85 8.10
C PHE A 38 9.32 -3.83 6.92
N ASP A 39 10.54 -4.31 7.14
CA ASP A 39 11.57 -4.38 6.11
C ASP A 39 11.19 -5.38 5.01
N ALA A 40 10.68 -6.56 5.41
CA ALA A 40 10.16 -7.55 4.48
C ALA A 40 8.96 -7.03 3.67
N PHE A 41 8.05 -6.28 4.30
CA PHE A 41 6.93 -5.65 3.60
C PHE A 41 7.40 -4.55 2.66
N ALA A 42 8.34 -3.70 3.08
CA ALA A 42 8.90 -2.66 2.22
C ALA A 42 9.58 -3.26 0.97
N GLU A 43 10.30 -4.36 1.13
CA GLU A 43 10.91 -5.11 0.01
C GLU A 43 9.83 -5.69 -0.92
N ILE A 44 8.74 -6.21 -0.36
CA ILE A 44 7.63 -6.79 -1.11
C ILE A 44 6.79 -5.73 -1.86
N THR A 45 6.58 -4.56 -1.26
CA THR A 45 5.77 -3.48 -1.86
C THR A 45 6.57 -2.59 -2.81
N GLY A 46 7.90 -2.72 -2.82
CA GLY A 46 8.78 -1.94 -3.67
C GLY A 46 8.95 -0.49 -3.22
N ALA A 47 9.69 0.26 -4.04
CA ALA A 47 9.90 1.70 -3.83
C ALA A 47 8.59 2.49 -4.06
N PRO A 48 8.46 3.69 -3.46
CA PRO A 48 7.34 4.59 -3.76
C PRO A 48 7.24 4.86 -5.27
N PHE A 49 6.02 4.97 -5.77
CA PHE A 49 5.78 5.33 -7.17
C PHE A 49 6.32 6.72 -7.48
N GLU A 50 6.97 6.86 -8.64
CA GLU A 50 7.47 8.14 -9.12
C GLU A 50 6.35 8.87 -9.87
N SER A 51 6.11 10.13 -9.48
CA SER A 51 5.15 11.02 -10.15
C SER A 51 5.80 11.60 -11.42
N PRO A 52 5.15 11.53 -12.60
CA PRO A 52 5.70 12.07 -13.84
C PRO A 52 5.89 13.59 -13.85
N GLU A 53 5.13 14.31 -13.02
CA GLU A 53 5.13 15.77 -12.91
C GLU A 53 4.79 16.48 -14.24
N THR A 54 3.70 16.05 -14.91
CA THR A 54 3.33 16.58 -16.24
C THR A 54 2.83 18.02 -16.21
N GLY A 55 2.42 18.52 -15.04
CA GLY A 55 1.75 19.81 -14.86
C GLY A 55 0.22 19.71 -14.87
N ASP A 56 -0.35 18.59 -15.32
CA ASP A 56 -1.75 18.22 -15.09
C ASP A 56 -1.82 17.15 -13.99
N PHE A 57 -2.28 17.57 -12.80
CA PHE A 57 -2.36 16.66 -11.66
C PHE A 57 -3.28 15.45 -11.91
N ARG A 58 -4.25 15.53 -12.82
CA ARG A 58 -5.11 14.38 -13.16
C ARG A 58 -4.36 13.33 -13.97
N GLU A 59 -3.44 13.74 -14.84
CA GLU A 59 -2.55 12.84 -15.57
C GLU A 59 -1.53 12.19 -14.63
N ASP A 60 -0.99 12.96 -13.68
CA ASP A 60 -0.10 12.45 -12.64
C ASP A 60 -0.83 11.40 -11.77
N LEU A 61 -2.07 11.70 -11.33
CA LEU A 61 -2.91 10.74 -10.60
C LEU A 61 -3.19 9.47 -11.40
N TYR A 62 -3.44 9.61 -12.70
CA TYR A 62 -3.64 8.47 -13.59
C TYR A 62 -2.40 7.58 -13.63
N SER A 63 -1.23 8.18 -13.80
CA SER A 63 0.03 7.46 -13.89
C SER A 63 0.35 6.71 -12.60
N ILE A 64 0.16 7.34 -11.43
CA ILE A 64 0.37 6.69 -10.14
C ILE A 64 -0.64 5.57 -9.88
N ALA A 65 -1.92 5.81 -10.16
CA ALA A 65 -2.94 4.80 -9.97
C ALA A 65 -2.78 3.61 -10.93
N GLN A 66 -2.24 3.82 -12.13
CA GLN A 66 -1.87 2.74 -13.04
C GLN A 66 -0.72 1.90 -12.46
N GLN A 67 0.34 2.52 -11.95
CA GLN A 67 1.42 1.80 -11.27
C GLN A 67 0.91 1.01 -10.06
N PHE A 68 -0.07 1.56 -9.34
CA PHE A 68 -0.73 0.86 -8.25
C PHE A 68 -1.54 -0.36 -8.72
N ILE A 69 -2.32 -0.23 -9.81
CA ILE A 69 -3.03 -1.35 -10.44
C ILE A 69 -2.03 -2.44 -10.87
N ASP A 70 -0.92 -2.07 -11.50
CA ASP A 70 0.10 -3.02 -11.95
C ASP A 70 0.71 -3.77 -10.75
N THR A 71 0.97 -3.05 -9.65
CA THR A 71 1.47 -3.62 -8.39
C THR A 71 0.46 -4.55 -7.73
N VAL A 72 -0.83 -4.23 -7.79
CA VAL A 72 -1.91 -5.08 -7.28
C VAL A 72 -2.06 -6.36 -8.13
N ASN A 73 -1.95 -6.24 -9.45
CA ASN A 73 -2.17 -7.36 -10.38
C ASN A 73 -0.98 -8.32 -10.46
N THR A 74 0.25 -7.81 -10.26
CA THR A 74 1.48 -8.62 -10.33
C THR A 74 2.01 -9.01 -8.95
N GLY A 75 1.57 -8.32 -7.91
CA GLY A 75 2.11 -8.43 -6.58
C GLY A 75 1.59 -9.63 -5.79
N SER A 76 2.51 -10.54 -5.43
CA SER A 76 2.20 -11.63 -4.49
C SER A 76 1.78 -11.15 -3.08
N TRP A 77 1.96 -9.86 -2.79
CA TRP A 77 1.65 -9.20 -1.53
C TRP A 77 0.15 -9.08 -1.25
N LEU A 78 -0.69 -9.02 -2.29
CA LEU A 78 -2.13 -8.84 -2.13
C LEU A 78 -2.76 -10.00 -1.35
N GLY A 79 -2.30 -11.23 -1.62
CA GLY A 79 -2.73 -12.43 -0.88
C GLY A 79 -2.29 -12.45 0.59
N LEU A 80 -1.37 -11.56 0.98
CA LEU A 80 -0.89 -11.43 2.35
C LEU A 80 -1.75 -10.45 3.17
N LEU A 81 -2.51 -9.57 2.53
CA LEU A 81 -3.31 -8.57 3.23
C LEU A 81 -4.39 -9.17 4.13
N PRO A 82 -5.23 -10.14 3.71
CA PRO A 82 -6.29 -10.66 4.58
C PRO A 82 -5.78 -11.25 5.91
N PRO A 83 -4.79 -12.16 5.95
CA PRO A 83 -4.28 -12.67 7.21
C PRO A 83 -3.52 -11.61 8.02
N PHE A 84 -3.00 -10.55 7.38
CA PHE A 84 -2.37 -9.43 8.08
C PHE A 84 -3.41 -8.52 8.77
N ILE A 85 -4.53 -8.23 8.08
CA ILE A 85 -5.67 -7.49 8.64
C ILE A 85 -6.28 -8.26 9.81
N GLU A 86 -6.39 -9.59 9.70
CA GLU A 86 -6.85 -10.44 10.81
C GLU A 86 -5.94 -10.32 12.03
N ALA A 87 -4.62 -10.43 11.84
CA ALA A 87 -3.66 -10.28 12.94
C ALA A 87 -3.75 -8.89 13.60
N ALA A 88 -3.94 -7.83 12.81
CA ALA A 88 -4.11 -6.46 13.29
C ALA A 88 -5.36 -6.23 14.16
N GLN A 89 -6.38 -7.11 14.09
CA GLN A 89 -7.55 -7.02 14.99
C GLN A 89 -7.25 -7.48 16.42
N HIS A 90 -6.16 -8.21 16.62
CA HIS A 90 -5.84 -8.90 17.87
C HIS A 90 -4.48 -8.52 18.46
N ASP A 91 -3.64 -7.83 17.69
CA ASP A 91 -2.30 -7.40 18.09
C ASP A 91 -2.03 -5.96 17.64
N GLU A 92 -1.77 -5.08 18.61
CA GLU A 92 -1.51 -3.65 18.40
C GLU A 92 -0.31 -3.40 17.50
N HIS A 93 0.71 -4.25 17.55
CA HIS A 93 1.88 -4.10 16.69
C HIS A 93 1.55 -4.37 15.22
N PHE A 94 0.70 -5.35 14.96
CA PHE A 94 0.20 -5.60 13.60
C PHE A 94 -0.70 -4.47 13.12
N ALA A 95 -1.48 -3.85 14.02
CA ALA A 95 -2.28 -2.67 13.71
C ALA A 95 -1.41 -1.46 13.33
N GLU A 96 -0.34 -1.19 14.08
CA GLU A 96 0.63 -0.13 13.78
C GLU A 96 1.31 -0.35 12.42
N LEU A 97 1.75 -1.58 12.14
CA LEU A 97 2.37 -1.92 10.87
C LEU A 97 1.39 -1.76 9.70
N LEU A 98 0.14 -2.18 9.86
CA LEU A 98 -0.91 -1.99 8.87
C LEU A 98 -1.18 -0.49 8.63
N ALA A 99 -1.23 0.31 9.69
CA ALA A 99 -1.43 1.75 9.58
C ALA A 99 -0.29 2.45 8.82
N GLU A 100 0.97 2.10 9.10
CA GLU A 100 2.12 2.67 8.38
C GLU A 100 2.19 2.18 6.92
N LEU A 101 1.82 0.92 6.64
CA LEU A 101 1.69 0.40 5.27
C LEU A 101 0.63 1.19 4.48
N VAL A 102 -0.55 1.37 5.06
CA VAL A 102 -1.63 2.15 4.45
C VAL A 102 -1.18 3.59 4.22
N LYS A 103 -0.52 4.21 5.20
CA LYS A 103 0.01 5.57 5.08
C LYS A 103 1.01 5.69 3.93
N ARG A 104 1.96 4.76 3.82
CA ARG A 104 2.95 4.71 2.73
C ARG A 104 2.28 4.60 1.36
N GLY A 105 1.32 3.67 1.21
CA GLY A 105 0.57 3.49 -0.04
C GLY A 105 -0.28 4.71 -0.45
N ARG A 106 -0.53 5.64 0.47
CA ARG A 106 -1.28 6.88 0.21
C ARG A 106 -0.40 8.09 -0.10
N THR A 107 0.89 8.02 0.19
CA THR A 107 1.79 9.18 0.20
C THR A 107 1.85 9.87 -1.15
N THR A 108 2.19 9.16 -2.24
CA THR A 108 2.38 9.77 -3.56
C THR A 108 1.10 10.43 -4.09
N THR A 109 -0.05 9.74 -4.00
CA THR A 109 -1.36 10.29 -4.40
C THR A 109 -1.68 11.56 -3.62
N ARG A 110 -1.42 11.54 -2.31
CA ARG A 110 -1.64 12.69 -1.42
C ARG A 110 -0.74 13.87 -1.78
N GLU A 111 0.52 13.62 -2.12
CA GLU A 111 1.49 14.65 -2.50
C GLU A 111 1.10 15.35 -3.81
N ILE A 112 0.64 14.61 -4.82
CA ILE A 112 0.12 15.17 -6.08
C ILE A 112 -1.05 16.11 -5.80
N LEU A 113 -2.03 15.67 -5.01
CA LEU A 113 -3.20 16.47 -4.67
C LEU A 113 -2.84 17.72 -3.85
N LEU A 114 -1.88 17.61 -2.92
CA LEU A 114 -1.39 18.77 -2.17
C LEU A 114 -0.65 19.76 -3.06
N LYS A 115 0.14 19.28 -4.03
CA LYS A 115 0.80 20.12 -5.04
C LYS A 115 -0.22 20.86 -5.89
N ALA A 116 -1.19 20.14 -6.45
CA ALA A 116 -2.29 20.71 -7.24
C ALA A 116 -3.04 21.82 -6.48
N ARG A 117 -3.28 21.64 -5.17
CA ARG A 117 -3.85 22.71 -4.33
C ARG A 117 -2.93 23.92 -4.21
N ARG A 118 -1.65 23.72 -3.94
CA ARG A 118 -0.69 24.83 -3.80
C ARG A 118 -0.58 25.65 -5.09
N GLU A 119 -0.73 25.00 -6.23
CA GLU A 119 -0.69 25.61 -7.57
C GLU A 119 -2.05 26.19 -8.01
N GLY A 120 -3.10 26.09 -7.19
CA GLY A 120 -4.42 26.63 -7.49
C GLY A 120 -5.25 25.78 -8.46
N GLN A 121 -4.81 24.57 -8.79
CA GLN A 121 -5.53 23.61 -9.64
C GLN A 121 -6.67 22.88 -8.91
N LEU A 122 -6.64 22.89 -7.57
CA LEU A 122 -7.69 22.37 -6.69
C LEU A 122 -8.18 23.43 -5.71
N GLU A 123 -9.47 23.36 -5.36
CA GLU A 123 -10.04 24.24 -4.34
C GLU A 123 -9.33 24.09 -2.98
N SER A 124 -9.16 25.21 -2.28
CA SER A 124 -8.53 25.25 -0.96
C SER A 124 -9.23 24.36 0.07
N LYS A 125 -10.56 24.22 -0.05
CA LYS A 125 -11.43 23.41 0.82
C LYS A 125 -11.57 21.95 0.41
N ALA A 126 -10.93 21.51 -0.69
CA ALA A 126 -11.03 20.14 -1.15
C ALA A 126 -10.61 19.14 -0.03
N LYS A 127 -11.18 17.94 -0.04
CA LYS A 127 -10.92 16.96 1.02
C LYS A 127 -9.89 15.95 0.53
N ILE A 128 -8.60 16.30 0.63
CA ILE A 128 -7.48 15.52 0.06
C ILE A 128 -7.57 14.05 0.45
N ASP A 129 -7.73 13.76 1.73
CA ASP A 129 -7.72 12.37 2.20
C ASP A 129 -8.94 11.58 1.66
N TRP A 130 -10.10 12.23 1.46
CA TRP A 130 -11.27 11.61 0.81
C TRP A 130 -11.03 11.37 -0.68
N MET A 131 -10.32 12.27 -1.35
CA MET A 131 -9.94 12.08 -2.76
C MET A 131 -8.98 10.90 -2.90
N VAL A 132 -8.02 10.76 -1.97
CA VAL A 132 -7.15 9.57 -1.92
C VAL A 132 -7.96 8.29 -1.70
N ASP A 133 -8.92 8.30 -0.77
CA ASP A 133 -9.82 7.17 -0.52
C ASP A 133 -10.62 6.81 -1.78
N ALA A 134 -11.15 7.81 -2.48
CA ALA A 134 -11.95 7.65 -3.70
C ALA A 134 -11.15 7.13 -4.90
N ILE A 135 -9.83 7.30 -4.92
CA ILE A 135 -8.96 6.80 -5.98
C ILE A 135 -8.44 5.40 -5.63
N ASN A 136 -7.83 5.23 -4.46
CA ASN A 136 -7.15 3.99 -4.08
C ASN A 136 -8.13 2.92 -3.58
N GLY A 137 -9.20 3.33 -2.90
CA GLY A 137 -10.20 2.44 -2.31
C GLY A 137 -10.89 1.54 -3.32
N PRO A 138 -11.44 2.06 -4.44
CA PRO A 138 -12.11 1.24 -5.44
C PRO A 138 -11.18 0.24 -6.15
N ILE A 139 -9.89 0.55 -6.28
CA ILE A 139 -8.89 -0.40 -6.80
C ILE A 139 -8.74 -1.57 -5.84
N MET A 140 -8.56 -1.29 -4.54
CA MET A 140 -8.47 -2.33 -3.50
C MET A 140 -9.77 -3.12 -3.33
N TYR A 141 -10.93 -2.47 -3.45
CA TYR A 141 -12.23 -3.13 -3.41
C TYR A 141 -12.37 -4.18 -4.52
N ARG A 142 -11.99 -3.82 -5.76
CA ARG A 142 -11.98 -4.76 -6.89
C ARG A 142 -11.00 -5.91 -6.65
N ALA A 143 -9.80 -5.59 -6.19
CA ALA A 143 -8.73 -6.55 -5.98
C ALA A 143 -9.00 -7.56 -4.85
N LEU A 144 -9.60 -7.13 -3.74
CA LEU A 144 -9.77 -7.95 -2.53
C LEU A 144 -11.17 -8.51 -2.34
N LEU A 145 -12.20 -7.80 -2.82
CA LEU A 145 -13.59 -8.07 -2.43
C LEU A 145 -14.45 -8.48 -3.62
N SER A 146 -14.56 -7.63 -4.65
CA SER A 146 -15.48 -7.94 -5.76
C SER A 146 -14.88 -8.89 -6.79
N GLY A 147 -13.56 -8.98 -6.90
CA GLY A 147 -12.88 -9.80 -7.90
C GLY A 147 -13.04 -9.29 -9.34
N GLU A 148 -13.57 -8.08 -9.51
CA GLU A 148 -13.70 -7.45 -10.83
C GLU A 148 -12.33 -6.97 -11.34
N PRO A 149 -12.11 -6.91 -12.67
CA PRO A 149 -10.84 -6.44 -13.23
C PRO A 149 -10.50 -5.02 -12.77
N THR A 150 -9.30 -4.81 -12.23
CA THR A 150 -8.81 -3.49 -11.77
C THR A 150 -8.41 -2.58 -12.94
N ASP A 151 -8.10 -3.17 -14.10
CA ASP A 151 -7.59 -2.55 -15.32
C ASP A 151 -8.67 -2.40 -16.41
N GLU A 152 -9.95 -2.53 -16.05
CA GLU A 152 -11.07 -2.35 -16.97
C GLU A 152 -10.97 -1.00 -17.70
N LYS A 153 -11.08 -1.04 -19.03
CA LYS A 153 -10.88 0.14 -19.88
C LYS A 153 -11.81 1.29 -19.46
N GLY A 154 -11.20 2.41 -19.07
CA GLY A 154 -11.91 3.63 -18.68
C GLY A 154 -12.28 3.70 -17.20
N TYR A 155 -12.14 2.61 -16.44
CA TYR A 155 -12.42 2.60 -15.00
C TYR A 155 -11.59 3.63 -14.25
N LEU A 156 -10.28 3.64 -14.44
CA LEU A 156 -9.40 4.58 -13.74
C LEU A 156 -9.69 6.04 -14.13
N LYS A 157 -9.96 6.32 -15.42
CA LYS A 157 -10.35 7.66 -15.88
C LYS A 157 -11.66 8.12 -15.23
N TYR A 158 -12.61 7.20 -15.08
CA TYR A 158 -13.88 7.46 -14.40
C TYR A 158 -13.66 7.79 -12.91
N LEU A 159 -12.85 7.00 -12.19
CA LEU A 159 -12.52 7.26 -10.78
C LEU A 159 -11.87 8.63 -10.58
N ILE A 160 -10.85 8.96 -11.38
CA ILE A 160 -10.14 10.25 -11.28
C ILE A 160 -11.10 11.41 -11.58
N LYS A 161 -11.96 11.27 -12.58
CA LYS A 161 -12.96 12.28 -12.88
C LYS A 161 -13.85 12.54 -11.67
N ILE A 162 -14.44 11.51 -11.07
CA ILE A 162 -15.35 11.69 -9.91
C ILE A 162 -14.61 12.26 -8.71
N ALA A 163 -13.41 11.76 -8.41
CA ALA A 163 -12.63 12.18 -7.27
C ALA A 163 -12.09 13.62 -7.38
N THR A 164 -12.05 14.19 -8.58
CA THR A 164 -11.49 15.52 -8.87
C THR A 164 -12.47 16.51 -9.50
N SER A 165 -13.76 16.14 -9.55
CA SER A 165 -14.87 17.03 -9.94
C SER A 165 -15.27 17.91 -8.75
#